data_AF-A0A9E6DSK3-F1
#
_entry.id   AF-A0A9E6DSK3-F1
#
_cell.length_a   1.000
_cell.length_b   1.000
_cell.length_c   1.000
_cell.angle_alpha   90.00
_cell.angle_beta   90.00
_cell.angle_gamma   90.00
#
_symmetry.space_group_name_H-M   'P 1'
#
loop_
_entity.id
_entity.type
_entity.pdbx_description
1 polymer ?
#
loop_
_entity_poly.entity_id
_entity_poly.type
_entity_poly.pdbx_seq_one_letter_code
_entity_poly.pdbx_strand_id
1 'polypeptide(L)'
;MSHLCMYCTSPIFLDFQQPSRPFTQELRDALFDMLGFVAMTDKDDQAKNADPATGQEPTQTPPPAATFVPADLSAAHGIPPAMVGVAAIVGLVMGLGLGALAFGEDSGESAAPAPSAKPVKKAPPKVLSVVDKLRAADHDTMEAYSEKDPISLETEELFALHEGKATQKRLALEGYAEQLEGVNLLEDSDKLARLKEFARDPDTMIPTLRLIANMDSALGMDLLYYFWIGTKRENALTKLSQVMVHSKDLRAKASPALAVAIDLREALKKDPPVCETFADLIPRITEVADSRSHRLVAKLFRDRGCGKTKREDCYACIHEDKKPLKVALAATRTRKAPKVR
;
A
#
# COMPACT_ATOMS: atom_id res chain seq x y z
N MET A 1 -8.86 61.30 -14.91
CA MET A 1 -7.70 60.41 -14.74
C MET A 1 -8.24 59.01 -14.67
N SER A 2 -8.29 58.40 -15.84
CA SER A 2 -8.94 57.13 -16.13
C SER A 2 -7.83 56.21 -16.62
N HIS A 3 -7.49 55.17 -15.86
CA HIS A 3 -6.76 54.03 -16.41
C HIS A 3 -7.43 52.74 -15.95
N LEU A 4 -7.89 52.03 -16.96
CA LEU A 4 -8.65 50.80 -16.97
C LEU A 4 -7.98 49.66 -16.20
N CYS A 5 -8.78 49.00 -15.36
CA CYS A 5 -8.53 47.65 -14.89
C CYS A 5 -8.93 46.69 -16.02
N MET A 6 -7.94 46.05 -16.64
CA MET A 6 -8.13 45.15 -17.78
C MET A 6 -7.37 43.85 -17.50
N TYR A 7 -7.93 42.98 -16.66
CA TYR A 7 -7.59 41.55 -16.65
C TYR A 7 -8.86 40.73 -16.51
N CYS A 8 -9.24 40.15 -17.64
CA CYS A 8 -10.37 39.28 -17.85
C CYS A 8 -10.25 37.98 -17.06
N THR A 9 -11.35 37.66 -16.38
CA THR A 9 -11.75 36.32 -15.98
C THR A 9 -11.81 35.39 -17.20
N SER A 10 -11.04 34.30 -17.16
CA SER A 10 -11.21 33.17 -18.09
C SER A 10 -11.94 32.05 -17.35
N PRO A 11 -13.12 31.59 -17.83
CA PRO A 11 -13.72 30.37 -17.32
C PRO A 11 -13.00 29.18 -17.96
N ILE A 12 -12.31 28.38 -17.14
CA ILE A 12 -11.81 27.07 -17.54
C ILE A 12 -13.04 26.15 -17.62
N PHE A 13 -13.59 26.00 -18.83
CA PHE A 13 -14.51 24.92 -19.16
C PHE A 13 -13.69 23.63 -19.34
N LEU A 14 -13.64 22.79 -18.29
CA LEU A 14 -13.16 21.42 -18.39
C LEU A 14 -14.26 20.59 -19.05
N ASP A 15 -14.09 20.32 -20.34
CA ASP A 15 -14.93 19.40 -21.10
C ASP A 15 -14.55 17.96 -20.71
N PHE A 16 -15.22 17.44 -19.68
CA PHE A 16 -15.02 16.09 -19.15
C PHE A 16 -15.92 15.11 -19.91
N GLN A 17 -15.60 14.87 -21.19
CA GLN A 17 -16.32 13.90 -22.01
C GLN A 17 -15.80 12.48 -21.71
N GLN A 18 -16.28 11.88 -20.61
CA GLN A 18 -16.08 10.45 -20.37
C GLN A 18 -17.02 9.64 -21.26
N PRO A 19 -16.52 8.66 -22.04
CA PRO A 19 -17.37 7.70 -22.72
C PRO A 19 -18.03 6.80 -21.67
N SER A 20 -19.36 6.89 -21.58
CA SER A 20 -20.22 6.00 -20.81
C SER A 20 -20.03 4.56 -21.28
N ARG A 21 -19.27 3.78 -20.50
CA ARG A 21 -19.27 2.31 -20.64
C ARG A 21 -20.57 1.77 -20.02
N PRO A 22 -21.27 0.84 -20.68
CA PRO A 22 -22.52 0.30 -20.16
C PRO A 22 -22.27 -0.45 -18.84
N PHE A 23 -22.91 0.05 -17.79
CA PHE A 23 -22.81 -0.34 -16.38
C PHE A 23 -23.68 -1.55 -16.04
N THR A 24 -23.67 -2.64 -16.83
CA THR A 24 -24.60 -3.76 -16.59
C THR A 24 -24.03 -5.13 -16.98
N GLN A 25 -23.01 -5.62 -16.25
CA GLN A 25 -22.84 -7.08 -16.06
C GLN A 25 -21.87 -7.44 -14.93
N GLU A 26 -20.72 -6.77 -14.82
CA GLU A 26 -19.71 -7.10 -13.79
C GLU A 26 -20.20 -6.89 -12.34
N LEU A 27 -21.10 -5.95 -12.10
CA LEU A 27 -21.60 -5.69 -10.75
C LEU A 27 -22.57 -6.78 -10.25
N ARG A 28 -23.18 -7.54 -11.17
CA ARG A 28 -24.08 -8.65 -10.80
C ARG A 28 -23.28 -9.89 -10.39
N ASP A 29 -22.14 -10.13 -11.05
CA ASP A 29 -21.25 -11.24 -10.71
C ASP A 29 -20.45 -10.96 -9.42
N ALA A 30 -20.10 -9.68 -9.16
CA ALA A 30 -19.46 -9.28 -7.91
C ALA A 30 -20.39 -9.34 -6.68
N LEU A 31 -21.71 -9.17 -6.86
CA LEU A 31 -22.68 -9.26 -5.76
C LEU A 31 -23.02 -10.72 -5.41
N PHE A 32 -22.97 -11.63 -6.37
CA PHE A 32 -23.27 -13.06 -6.14
C PHE A 32 -22.15 -13.79 -5.37
N ASP A 33 -20.90 -13.35 -5.52
CA ASP A 33 -19.75 -13.91 -4.77
C ASP A 33 -19.67 -13.41 -3.31
N MET A 34 -20.31 -12.27 -2.98
CA MET A 34 -20.35 -11.75 -1.60
C MET A 34 -21.43 -12.39 -0.72
N LEU A 35 -22.46 -12.99 -1.31
CA LEU A 35 -23.61 -13.57 -0.59
C LEU A 35 -23.59 -15.11 -0.54
N GLY A 36 -22.41 -15.71 -0.72
CA GLY A 36 -22.15 -17.15 -0.66
C GLY A 36 -22.41 -17.77 0.72
N PHE A 37 -23.68 -18.05 0.97
CA PHE A 37 -24.31 -19.04 1.84
C PHE A 37 -23.35 -20.08 2.48
N VAL A 38 -23.22 -20.03 3.80
CA VAL A 38 -22.60 -21.07 4.63
C VAL A 38 -23.58 -22.24 4.74
N ALA A 39 -23.40 -23.28 3.93
CA ALA A 39 -23.97 -24.59 4.21
C ALA A 39 -23.01 -25.37 5.11
N MET A 40 -23.27 -25.32 6.42
CA MET A 40 -22.73 -26.26 7.40
C MET A 40 -23.12 -27.68 6.98
N THR A 41 -22.13 -28.50 6.63
CA THR A 41 -22.28 -29.95 6.70
C THR A 41 -21.42 -30.46 7.84
N ASP A 42 -22.13 -30.90 8.87
CA ASP A 42 -21.66 -31.56 10.05
C ASP A 42 -21.27 -33.00 9.66
N LYS A 43 -19.98 -33.33 9.79
CA LYS A 43 -19.50 -34.71 9.64
C LYS A 43 -18.11 -34.82 10.24
N ASP A 44 -18.03 -35.29 11.47
CA ASP A 44 -17.10 -36.35 11.89
C ASP A 44 -17.36 -36.71 13.35
N ASP A 45 -17.87 -37.92 13.58
CA ASP A 45 -17.48 -38.77 14.71
C ASP A 45 -18.12 -40.16 14.57
N GLN A 46 -17.34 -41.14 14.10
CA GLN A 46 -17.18 -42.40 14.83
C GLN A 46 -16.07 -43.28 14.25
N ALA A 47 -15.11 -43.57 15.12
CA ALA A 47 -14.10 -44.60 15.01
C ALA A 47 -14.69 -46.01 14.88
N LYS A 48 -14.00 -46.91 14.14
CA LYS A 48 -13.48 -48.20 14.64
C LYS A 48 -13.06 -49.15 13.51
N ASN A 49 -11.85 -49.69 13.70
CA ASN A 49 -11.41 -51.07 13.45
C ASN A 49 -11.32 -51.66 12.03
N ALA A 50 -10.25 -52.47 11.91
CA ALA A 50 -10.07 -53.68 11.08
C ALA A 50 -9.41 -53.53 9.70
N ASP A 51 -8.12 -53.91 9.71
CA ASP A 51 -7.42 -54.86 8.84
C ASP A 51 -7.30 -54.70 7.31
N PRO A 52 -6.17 -55.18 6.74
CA PRO A 52 -5.79 -54.92 5.36
C PRO A 52 -6.30 -56.02 4.42
N ALA A 53 -6.97 -55.64 3.34
CA ALA A 53 -7.24 -56.53 2.22
C ALA A 53 -7.07 -55.82 0.88
N THR A 54 -6.04 -56.28 0.17
CA THR A 54 -5.91 -56.48 -1.28
C THR A 54 -7.19 -56.23 -2.09
N GLY A 55 -7.11 -55.35 -3.10
CA GLY A 55 -8.18 -55.18 -4.09
C GLY A 55 -7.76 -54.24 -5.23
N GLN A 56 -7.58 -54.83 -6.41
CA GLN A 56 -7.25 -54.18 -7.69
C GLN A 56 -8.42 -53.38 -8.29
N GLU A 57 -8.04 -52.43 -9.16
CA GLU A 57 -8.77 -51.87 -10.32
C GLU A 57 -9.92 -50.87 -10.11
N PRO A 58 -10.26 -50.03 -11.12
CA PRO A 58 -9.52 -49.63 -12.33
C PRO A 58 -9.43 -48.10 -12.55
N THR A 59 -8.51 -47.76 -13.45
CA THR A 59 -8.31 -46.49 -14.14
C THR A 59 -9.62 -45.91 -14.72
N GLN A 60 -10.00 -44.71 -14.29
CA GLN A 60 -10.95 -43.87 -15.03
C GLN A 60 -10.21 -42.69 -15.67
N THR A 61 -10.07 -42.81 -16.98
CA THR A 61 -9.58 -41.79 -17.90
C THR A 61 -10.65 -40.69 -18.03
N PRO A 62 -10.36 -39.41 -17.75
CA PRO A 62 -11.28 -38.32 -18.06
C PRO A 62 -11.29 -38.06 -19.58
N PRO A 63 -12.47 -37.73 -20.17
CA PRO A 63 -12.58 -37.37 -21.59
C PRO A 63 -11.88 -36.03 -21.88
N PRO A 64 -11.33 -35.85 -23.09
CA PRO A 64 -10.67 -34.61 -23.48
C PRO A 64 -11.69 -33.47 -23.61
N ALA A 65 -11.45 -32.39 -22.89
CA ALA A 65 -12.18 -31.13 -23.03
C ALA A 65 -11.98 -30.57 -24.44
N ALA A 66 -13.11 -30.25 -25.09
CA ALA A 66 -13.16 -29.65 -26.40
C ALA A 66 -12.41 -28.32 -26.44
N THR A 67 -11.44 -28.24 -27.35
CA THR A 67 -10.75 -27.03 -27.76
C THR A 67 -11.71 -26.12 -28.54
N PHE A 68 -12.16 -25.05 -27.91
CA PHE A 68 -12.80 -23.94 -28.60
C PHE A 68 -11.70 -23.00 -29.13
N VAL A 69 -11.48 -23.05 -30.44
CA VAL A 69 -10.60 -22.13 -31.18
C VAL A 69 -11.51 -21.10 -31.86
N PRO A 70 -11.55 -19.84 -31.41
CA PRO A 70 -11.99 -18.76 -32.28
C PRO A 70 -10.84 -18.30 -33.18
N ALA A 71 -11.18 -18.21 -34.45
CA ALA A 71 -10.34 -17.89 -35.58
C ALA A 71 -9.82 -16.43 -35.59
N ASP A 72 -8.72 -16.30 -36.32
CA ASP A 72 -8.21 -15.14 -37.05
C ASP A 72 -8.99 -13.82 -37.00
N LEU A 73 -8.29 -12.77 -36.57
CA LEU A 73 -8.42 -11.44 -37.16
C LEU A 73 -7.02 -10.86 -37.40
N SER A 74 -6.59 -11.09 -38.64
CA SER A 74 -5.50 -10.45 -39.36
C SER A 74 -5.81 -8.97 -39.64
N ALA A 75 -4.75 -8.21 -39.93
CA ALA A 75 -4.67 -6.85 -40.47
C ALA A 75 -4.84 -5.67 -39.48
N ALA A 76 -4.11 -4.56 -39.55
CA ALA A 76 -2.92 -4.14 -40.31
C ALA A 76 -2.51 -2.75 -39.78
N HIS A 77 -1.37 -2.26 -40.29
CA HIS A 77 -0.85 -0.87 -40.29
C HIS A 77 0.28 -0.57 -39.30
N GLY A 78 1.50 -0.61 -39.87
CA GLY A 78 2.68 0.04 -39.34
C GLY A 78 2.65 1.55 -39.59
N ILE A 79 3.17 2.29 -38.63
CA ILE A 79 3.52 3.70 -38.74
C ILE A 79 5.00 3.81 -38.33
N PRO A 80 5.89 4.38 -39.18
CA PRO A 80 7.31 4.51 -38.87
C PRO A 80 7.58 5.63 -37.84
N PRO A 81 8.66 5.52 -37.03
CA PRO A 81 9.04 6.56 -36.06
C PRO A 81 9.77 7.72 -36.75
N ALA A 82 9.21 8.92 -36.63
CA ALA A 82 9.90 10.16 -37.01
C ALA A 82 10.78 10.66 -35.86
N MET A 83 12.03 10.97 -36.22
CA MET A 83 13.06 11.61 -35.42
C MET A 83 12.64 12.98 -34.88
N VAL A 84 12.91 13.24 -33.61
CA VAL A 84 13.24 14.55 -33.03
C VAL A 84 14.19 14.23 -31.87
N GLY A 85 15.42 14.70 -31.75
CA GLY A 85 15.99 15.99 -32.14
C GLY A 85 16.65 16.54 -30.87
N VAL A 86 17.98 16.44 -30.82
CA VAL A 86 18.89 16.85 -29.75
C VAL A 86 18.69 18.32 -29.35
N ALA A 87 18.65 18.61 -28.05
CA ALA A 87 19.02 19.93 -27.52
C ALA A 87 19.64 19.79 -26.13
N ALA A 88 20.97 19.78 -26.11
CA ALA A 88 21.77 20.02 -24.92
C ALA A 88 21.63 21.49 -24.52
N ILE A 89 21.27 21.76 -23.26
CA ILE A 89 21.47 23.07 -22.66
C ILE A 89 22.38 22.88 -21.45
N VAL A 90 23.66 23.14 -21.71
CA VAL A 90 24.68 23.49 -20.73
C VAL A 90 24.33 24.89 -20.22
N GLY A 91 23.99 24.99 -18.93
CA GLY A 91 23.61 26.23 -18.27
C GLY A 91 24.24 26.33 -16.89
N LEU A 92 25.54 26.60 -16.89
CA LEU A 92 26.37 26.99 -15.76
C LEU A 92 25.87 28.32 -15.17
N VAL A 93 25.43 28.35 -13.92
CA VAL A 93 25.35 29.58 -13.13
C VAL A 93 25.89 29.32 -11.72
N MET A 94 27.13 29.76 -11.52
CA MET A 94 27.65 30.15 -10.22
C MET A 94 26.81 31.29 -9.66
N GLY A 95 26.39 31.17 -8.41
CA GLY A 95 25.69 32.23 -7.69
C GLY A 95 26.05 32.18 -6.21
N LEU A 96 27.26 32.67 -5.91
CA LEU A 96 27.66 33.15 -4.59
C LEU A 96 26.62 34.13 -4.05
N GLY A 97 26.07 33.84 -2.88
CA GLY A 97 25.18 34.72 -2.15
C GLY A 97 25.42 34.60 -0.65
N LEU A 98 26.51 35.22 -0.18
CA LEU A 98 26.63 35.64 1.21
C LEU A 98 25.49 36.63 1.49
N GLY A 99 24.61 36.29 2.42
CA GLY A 99 23.56 37.17 2.93
C GLY A 99 23.48 37.03 4.45
N ALA A 100 24.34 37.76 5.14
CA ALA A 100 24.19 38.07 6.56
C ALA A 100 23.28 39.30 6.69
N LEU A 101 22.10 39.14 7.28
CA LEU A 101 21.30 40.18 7.97
C LEU A 101 20.38 39.40 8.95
N ALA A 102 20.57 39.43 10.27
CA ALA A 102 20.35 40.53 11.19
C ALA A 102 18.84 40.90 11.35
N PHE A 103 18.46 41.02 12.63
CA PHE A 103 17.26 41.66 13.19
C PHE A 103 15.97 40.84 13.34
N GLY A 104 15.51 40.75 14.60
CA GLY A 104 14.19 40.25 14.98
C GLY A 104 13.97 40.23 16.49
N GLU A 105 14.57 41.17 17.21
CA GLU A 105 14.26 41.51 18.60
C GLU A 105 13.15 42.56 18.53
N ASP A 106 11.89 42.20 18.82
CA ASP A 106 10.90 43.08 19.44
C ASP A 106 9.52 42.42 19.50
N SER A 107 8.98 42.30 20.71
CA SER A 107 7.72 42.95 21.10
C SER A 107 7.19 42.27 22.36
N GLY A 108 7.58 42.83 23.50
CA GLY A 108 6.79 42.70 24.72
C GLY A 108 5.43 43.33 24.49
N GLU A 109 4.45 42.51 24.12
CA GLU A 109 3.05 42.90 24.05
C GLU A 109 2.57 43.22 25.47
N SER A 110 2.47 44.52 25.71
CA SER A 110 1.89 45.17 26.88
C SER A 110 0.52 44.58 27.19
N ALA A 111 0.42 43.94 28.35
CA ALA A 111 -0.81 43.39 28.89
C ALA A 111 -1.86 44.49 29.09
N ALA A 112 -2.82 44.57 28.17
CA ALA A 112 -4.04 45.33 28.37
C ALA A 112 -4.90 44.65 29.47
N PRO A 113 -5.51 45.42 30.38
CA PRO A 113 -6.36 44.88 31.43
C PRO A 113 -7.60 44.21 30.83
N ALA A 114 -7.80 42.94 31.17
CA ALA A 114 -8.91 42.13 30.70
C ALA A 114 -10.27 42.78 31.05
N PRO A 115 -11.20 42.91 30.09
CA PRO A 115 -12.55 43.37 30.38
C PRO A 115 -13.26 42.33 31.26
N SER A 116 -13.78 42.78 32.40
CA SER A 116 -14.64 42.00 33.31
C SER A 116 -15.80 41.38 32.52
N ALA A 117 -15.67 40.09 32.20
CA ALA A 117 -16.72 39.32 31.54
C ALA A 117 -17.89 39.13 32.50
N LYS A 118 -19.05 39.67 32.11
CA LYS A 118 -20.32 39.43 32.79
C LYS A 118 -20.63 37.93 32.79
N PRO A 119 -21.19 37.37 33.87
CA PRO A 119 -21.47 35.94 33.98
C PRO A 119 -22.47 35.53 32.88
N VAL A 120 -21.98 34.77 31.90
CA VAL A 120 -22.80 34.18 30.84
C VAL A 120 -23.70 33.12 31.49
N LYS A 121 -25.03 33.33 31.44
CA LYS A 121 -26.02 32.32 31.81
C LYS A 121 -25.74 31.04 31.01
N LYS A 122 -25.39 29.94 31.70
CA LYS A 122 -25.18 28.62 31.11
C LYS A 122 -26.44 28.21 30.32
N ALA A 123 -26.31 28.03 29.01
CA ALA A 123 -27.38 27.50 28.17
C ALA A 123 -27.72 26.06 28.58
N PRO A 124 -28.99 25.63 28.50
CA PRO A 124 -29.38 24.25 28.80
C PRO A 124 -28.68 23.26 27.85
N PRO A 125 -28.34 22.04 28.32
CA PRO A 125 -27.67 21.04 27.52
C PRO A 125 -28.55 20.61 26.34
N LYS A 126 -28.01 20.67 25.12
CA LYS A 126 -28.69 20.26 23.90
C LYS A 126 -28.78 18.73 23.88
N VAL A 127 -30.00 18.18 23.90
CA VAL A 127 -30.22 16.73 23.75
C VAL A 127 -29.78 16.34 22.34
N LEU A 128 -28.74 15.51 22.24
CA LEU A 128 -28.22 15.01 20.95
C LEU A 128 -29.25 14.08 20.31
N SER A 129 -29.44 14.22 18.99
CA SER A 129 -30.28 13.30 18.22
C SER A 129 -29.66 11.91 18.20
N VAL A 130 -30.47 10.87 17.94
CA VAL A 130 -29.98 9.48 17.81
C VAL A 130 -28.90 9.39 16.72
N VAL A 131 -29.12 10.05 15.58
CA VAL A 131 -28.17 10.11 14.47
C VAL A 131 -26.84 10.71 14.92
N ASP A 132 -26.86 11.80 15.71
CA ASP A 132 -25.62 12.40 16.23
C ASP A 132 -24.89 11.47 17.20
N LYS A 133 -25.61 10.72 18.04
CA LYS A 133 -25.03 9.73 18.96
C LYS A 133 -24.37 8.57 18.22
N LEU A 134 -25.03 8.05 17.17
CA LEU A 134 -24.47 6.99 16.32
C LEU A 134 -23.18 7.48 15.65
N ARG A 135 -23.17 8.67 15.04
CA ARG A 135 -21.96 9.26 14.44
C ARG A 135 -20.82 9.45 15.44
N ALA A 136 -21.15 9.83 16.67
CA ALA A 136 -20.20 9.99 17.77
C ALA A 136 -19.70 8.66 18.36
N ALA A 137 -20.13 7.52 17.81
CA ALA A 137 -19.81 6.18 18.30
C ALA A 137 -20.18 5.96 19.78
N ASP A 138 -21.32 6.51 20.21
CA ASP A 138 -21.88 6.23 21.55
C ASP A 138 -22.16 4.73 21.71
N HIS A 139 -21.44 4.08 22.63
CA HIS A 139 -21.42 2.62 22.74
C HIS A 139 -22.82 2.01 22.89
N ASP A 140 -23.62 2.53 23.82
CA ASP A 140 -24.95 2.00 24.14
C ASP A 140 -25.91 2.17 22.96
N THR A 141 -25.86 3.33 22.28
CA THR A 141 -26.69 3.56 21.08
C THR A 141 -26.25 2.66 19.92
N MET A 142 -24.94 2.49 19.73
CA MET A 142 -24.39 1.65 18.66
C MET A 142 -24.75 0.17 18.85
N GLU A 143 -24.65 -0.35 20.08
CA GLU A 143 -25.02 -1.73 20.41
C GLU A 143 -26.51 -1.96 20.15
N ALA A 144 -27.38 -1.10 20.68
CA ALA A 144 -28.82 -1.19 20.50
C ALA A 144 -29.27 -1.12 19.02
N TYR A 145 -28.55 -0.39 18.16
CA TYR A 145 -28.86 -0.30 16.72
C TYR A 145 -28.21 -1.42 15.90
N SER A 146 -27.13 -2.02 16.38
CA SER A 146 -26.48 -3.15 15.70
C SER A 146 -27.28 -4.45 15.77
N GLU A 147 -28.17 -4.57 16.78
CA GLU A 147 -29.08 -5.72 16.93
C GLU A 147 -30.35 -5.62 16.07
N LYS A 148 -30.67 -4.42 15.57
CA LYS A 148 -31.84 -4.21 14.70
C LYS A 148 -31.60 -4.76 13.29
N ASP A 149 -32.66 -5.21 12.64
CA ASP A 149 -32.62 -5.62 11.23
C ASP A 149 -32.23 -4.41 10.35
N PRO A 150 -31.19 -4.49 9.50
CA PRO A 150 -30.79 -3.40 8.61
C PRO A 150 -31.92 -2.86 7.72
N ILE A 151 -32.92 -3.67 7.38
CA ILE A 151 -34.08 -3.27 6.56
C ILE A 151 -35.05 -2.37 7.36
N SER A 152 -35.02 -2.47 8.69
CA SER A 152 -35.86 -1.67 9.58
C SER A 152 -35.29 -0.30 9.93
N LEU A 153 -34.00 -0.06 9.62
CA LEU A 153 -33.33 1.21 9.89
C LEU A 153 -33.66 2.24 8.83
N GLU A 154 -33.84 3.49 9.24
CA GLU A 154 -33.93 4.58 8.27
C GLU A 154 -32.58 4.76 7.56
N THR A 155 -32.61 5.23 6.31
CA THR A 155 -31.40 5.43 5.49
C THR A 155 -30.34 6.28 6.22
N GLU A 156 -30.76 7.34 6.91
CA GLU A 156 -29.83 8.21 7.66
C GLU A 156 -29.23 7.50 8.88
N GLU A 157 -30.01 6.67 9.58
CA GLU A 157 -29.54 5.89 10.73
C GLU A 157 -28.53 4.83 10.29
N LEU A 158 -28.77 4.19 9.15
CA LEU A 158 -27.85 3.20 8.58
C LEU A 158 -26.49 3.84 8.26
N PHE A 159 -26.48 5.01 7.60
CA PHE A 159 -25.23 5.73 7.33
C PHE A 159 -24.54 6.18 8.63
N ALA A 160 -25.31 6.73 9.59
CA ALA A 160 -24.77 7.14 10.88
C ALA A 160 -24.19 5.96 11.67
N LEU A 161 -24.81 4.78 11.61
CA LEU A 161 -24.30 3.54 12.21
C LEU A 161 -22.98 3.11 11.56
N HIS A 162 -22.86 3.21 10.24
CA HIS A 162 -21.61 2.93 9.54
C HIS A 162 -20.49 3.92 9.89
N GLU A 163 -20.80 5.22 9.93
CA GLU A 163 -19.86 6.26 10.38
C GLU A 163 -19.41 6.03 11.82
N GLY A 164 -20.36 5.70 12.72
CA GLY A 164 -20.08 5.33 14.11
C GLY A 164 -19.14 4.14 14.23
N LYS A 165 -19.35 3.07 13.44
CA LYS A 165 -18.46 1.89 13.44
C LYS A 165 -17.05 2.26 12.99
N ALA A 166 -16.92 3.09 11.95
CA ALA A 166 -15.62 3.58 11.49
C ALA A 166 -14.93 4.42 12.58
N THR A 167 -15.67 5.30 13.27
CA THR A 167 -15.17 6.08 14.41
C THR A 167 -14.72 5.18 15.56
N GLN A 168 -15.51 4.17 15.94
CA GLN A 168 -15.17 3.21 17.00
C GLN A 168 -13.87 2.46 16.69
N LYS A 169 -13.68 2.00 15.45
CA LYS A 169 -12.43 1.34 15.03
C LYS A 169 -11.22 2.27 15.15
N ARG A 170 -11.37 3.56 14.83
CA ARG A 170 -10.30 4.56 14.96
C ARG A 170 -9.96 4.81 16.43
N LEU A 171 -10.96 4.96 17.30
CA LEU A 171 -10.74 5.06 18.75
C LEU A 171 -10.05 3.80 19.30
N ALA A 172 -10.44 2.62 18.83
CA ALA A 172 -9.78 1.37 19.19
C ALA A 172 -8.31 1.33 18.73
N LEU A 173 -8.00 1.86 17.54
CA LEU A 173 -6.62 2.00 17.06
C LEU A 173 -5.83 3.01 17.91
N GLU A 174 -6.43 4.12 18.34
CA GLU A 174 -5.79 5.12 19.19
C GLU A 174 -5.41 4.52 20.55
N GLY A 175 -6.36 3.89 21.24
CA GLY A 175 -6.07 3.18 22.50
C GLY A 175 -5.09 2.02 22.31
N TYR A 176 -5.06 1.42 21.12
CA TYR A 176 -4.08 0.40 20.77
C TYR A 176 -2.68 0.97 20.52
N ALA A 177 -2.57 2.18 19.95
CA ALA A 177 -1.30 2.85 19.71
C ALA A 177 -0.56 3.15 21.03
N GLU A 178 -1.27 3.56 22.06
CA GLU A 178 -0.73 3.74 23.41
C GLU A 178 -0.13 2.44 23.97
N GLN A 179 -0.75 1.29 23.68
CA GLN A 179 -0.25 -0.03 24.11
C GLN A 179 0.98 -0.51 23.33
N LEU A 180 1.37 0.18 22.26
CA LEU A 180 2.57 -0.13 21.48
C LEU A 180 3.81 0.62 21.97
N GLU A 181 3.64 1.64 22.83
CA GLU A 181 4.77 2.41 23.34
C GLU A 181 5.72 1.50 24.16
N GLY A 182 6.99 1.48 23.76
CA GLY A 182 8.02 0.66 24.41
C GLY A 182 7.95 -0.84 24.14
N VAL A 183 6.99 -1.33 23.34
CA VAL A 183 6.83 -2.76 23.08
C VAL A 183 7.68 -3.22 21.92
N ASN A 184 8.38 -4.35 22.10
CA ASN A 184 9.05 -5.03 20.99
C ASN A 184 8.03 -5.83 20.16
N LEU A 185 7.47 -5.19 19.14
CA LEU A 185 6.50 -5.78 18.20
C LEU A 185 7.00 -7.06 17.48
N LEU A 186 8.32 -7.34 17.46
CA LEU A 186 8.85 -8.58 16.89
C LEU A 186 8.71 -9.79 17.84
N GLU A 187 8.57 -9.55 19.13
CA GLU A 187 8.40 -10.58 20.16
C GLU A 187 6.92 -10.83 20.48
N ASP A 188 6.07 -9.81 20.32
CA ASP A 188 4.63 -9.89 20.54
C ASP A 188 3.88 -10.10 19.21
N SER A 189 3.69 -11.37 18.84
CA SER A 189 3.03 -11.74 17.59
C SER A 189 1.55 -11.33 17.54
N ASP A 190 0.88 -11.29 18.69
CA ASP A 190 -0.54 -10.98 18.79
C ASP A 190 -0.76 -9.49 18.52
N LYS A 191 0.09 -8.64 19.12
CA LYS A 191 0.09 -7.22 18.83
C LYS A 191 0.44 -6.93 17.36
N LEU A 192 1.43 -7.61 16.82
CA LEU A 192 1.76 -7.46 15.41
C LEU A 192 0.60 -7.89 14.50
N ALA A 193 -0.10 -8.98 14.84
CA ALA A 193 -1.27 -9.44 14.09
C ALA A 193 -2.41 -8.41 14.13
N ARG A 194 -2.71 -7.85 15.31
CA ARG A 194 -3.74 -6.83 15.48
C ARG A 194 -3.41 -5.54 14.72
N LEU A 195 -2.15 -5.10 14.74
CA LEU A 195 -1.71 -3.95 13.93
C LEU A 195 -1.89 -4.19 12.43
N LYS A 196 -1.59 -5.41 11.95
CA LYS A 196 -1.82 -5.80 10.55
C LYS A 196 -3.30 -5.83 10.19
N GLU A 197 -4.17 -6.18 11.13
CA GLU A 197 -5.63 -6.14 10.95
C GLU A 197 -6.11 -4.70 10.72
N PHE A 198 -5.73 -3.77 11.61
CA PHE A 198 -6.05 -2.36 11.43
C PHE A 198 -5.51 -1.77 10.12
N ALA A 199 -4.33 -2.20 9.67
CA ALA A 199 -3.76 -1.76 8.39
C ALA A 199 -4.54 -2.26 7.16
N ARG A 200 -5.24 -3.39 7.27
CA ARG A 200 -6.04 -3.98 6.18
C ARG A 200 -7.47 -3.45 6.13
N ASP A 201 -7.99 -2.97 7.25
CA ASP A 201 -9.31 -2.38 7.33
C ASP A 201 -9.32 -0.98 6.67
N PRO A 202 -10.23 -0.69 5.73
CA PRO A 202 -10.23 0.57 4.99
C PRO A 202 -10.47 1.80 5.87
N ASP A 203 -11.18 1.66 7.00
CA ASP A 203 -11.53 2.78 7.89
C ASP A 203 -10.34 3.21 8.77
N THR A 204 -9.40 2.27 9.02
CA THR A 204 -8.22 2.47 9.87
C THR A 204 -6.89 2.39 9.12
N MET A 205 -6.87 1.97 7.86
CA MET A 205 -5.65 1.80 7.06
C MET A 205 -4.73 3.03 7.10
N ILE A 206 -5.26 4.21 6.79
CA ILE A 206 -4.47 5.46 6.74
C ILE A 206 -3.89 5.81 8.12
N PRO A 207 -4.67 5.91 9.21
CA PRO A 207 -4.10 6.21 10.51
C PRO A 207 -3.13 5.13 11.01
N THR A 208 -3.36 3.85 10.68
CA THR A 208 -2.40 2.78 11.01
C THR A 208 -1.08 2.93 10.26
N LEU A 209 -1.11 3.22 8.96
CA LEU A 209 0.12 3.47 8.20
C LEU A 209 0.87 4.71 8.69
N ARG A 210 0.15 5.75 9.13
CA ARG A 210 0.75 6.92 9.78
C ARG A 210 1.41 6.54 11.10
N LEU A 211 0.75 5.74 11.93
CA LEU A 211 1.32 5.20 13.17
C LEU A 211 2.63 4.43 12.88
N ILE A 212 2.62 3.54 11.89
CA ILE A 212 3.80 2.77 11.47
C ILE A 212 4.94 3.67 10.98
N ALA A 213 4.64 4.71 10.21
CA ALA A 213 5.63 5.66 9.69
C ALA A 213 6.27 6.51 10.79
N ASN A 214 5.51 6.80 11.85
CA ASN A 214 5.97 7.56 13.01
C ASN A 214 6.78 6.72 14.00
N MET A 215 6.81 5.39 13.86
CA MET A 215 7.71 4.57 14.68
C MET A 215 9.17 4.97 14.41
N ASP A 216 9.96 5.11 15.46
CA ASP A 216 11.38 5.50 15.38
C ASP A 216 12.31 4.34 15.01
N SER A 217 11.76 3.13 14.89
CA SER A 217 12.52 1.92 14.60
C SER A 217 12.51 1.58 13.10
N ALA A 218 13.57 0.91 12.64
CA ALA A 218 13.64 0.32 11.30
C ALA A 218 12.49 -0.67 11.03
N LEU A 219 11.85 -1.18 12.09
CA LEU A 219 10.68 -2.05 12.01
C LEU A 219 9.50 -1.37 11.30
N GLY A 220 9.28 -0.07 11.50
CA GLY A 220 8.22 0.66 10.79
C GLY A 220 8.40 0.57 9.28
N MET A 221 9.64 0.70 8.81
CA MET A 221 9.98 0.53 7.39
C MET A 221 9.87 -0.90 6.91
N ASP A 222 10.24 -1.88 7.74
CA ASP A 222 10.06 -3.29 7.43
C ASP A 222 8.57 -3.67 7.29
N LEU A 223 7.69 -3.08 8.12
CA LEU A 223 6.24 -3.24 8.05
C LEU A 223 5.66 -2.63 6.77
N LEU A 224 6.03 -1.39 6.43
CA LEU A 224 5.59 -0.75 5.18
C LEU A 224 6.03 -1.58 3.96
N TYR A 225 7.27 -2.07 3.97
CA TYR A 225 7.76 -2.96 2.91
C TYR A 225 6.99 -4.27 2.87
N TYR A 226 6.66 -4.86 4.03
CA TYR A 226 5.84 -6.06 4.12
C TYR A 226 4.46 -5.85 3.48
N PHE A 227 3.77 -4.75 3.79
CA PHE A 227 2.47 -4.44 3.20
C PHE A 227 2.55 -4.22 1.69
N TRP A 228 3.60 -3.57 1.21
CA TRP A 228 3.82 -3.39 -0.23
C TRP A 228 3.96 -4.73 -0.99
N ILE A 229 4.67 -5.71 -0.42
CA ILE A 229 4.96 -6.99 -1.10
C ILE A 229 4.00 -8.11 -0.73
N GLY A 230 3.13 -7.88 0.25
CA GLY A 230 2.35 -8.92 0.92
C GLY A 230 1.21 -9.48 0.07
N THR A 231 0.74 -8.75 -0.94
CA THR A 231 -0.35 -9.18 -1.81
C THR A 231 0.10 -9.32 -3.27
N LYS A 232 -0.52 -10.26 -3.99
CA LYS A 232 -0.32 -10.42 -5.44
C LYS A 232 -1.08 -9.36 -6.25
N ARG A 233 -2.27 -8.98 -5.76
CA ARG A 233 -3.12 -7.95 -6.37
C ARG A 233 -2.81 -6.61 -5.71
N GLU A 234 -2.66 -5.60 -6.55
CA GLU A 234 -2.48 -4.23 -6.10
C GLU A 234 -3.79 -3.70 -5.50
N ASN A 235 -3.73 -3.17 -4.28
CA ASN A 235 -4.85 -2.54 -3.58
C ASN A 235 -4.41 -1.18 -2.99
N ALA A 236 -5.34 -0.48 -2.32
CA ALA A 236 -5.06 0.82 -1.73
C ALA A 236 -3.90 0.78 -0.72
N LEU A 237 -3.87 -0.26 0.13
CA LEU A 237 -2.80 -0.50 1.11
C LEU A 237 -1.45 -0.66 0.40
N THR A 238 -1.33 -1.53 -0.60
CA THR A 238 -0.05 -1.77 -1.29
C THR A 238 0.45 -0.55 -2.04
N LYS A 239 -0.45 0.21 -2.67
CA LYS A 239 -0.11 1.46 -3.38
C LYS A 239 0.43 2.50 -2.41
N LEU A 240 -0.29 2.74 -1.32
CA LEU A 240 0.10 3.74 -0.33
C LEU A 240 1.40 3.33 0.37
N SER A 241 1.53 2.08 0.80
CA SER A 241 2.78 1.56 1.37
C SER A 241 3.95 1.68 0.39
N GLN A 242 3.74 1.41 -0.91
CA GLN A 242 4.80 1.62 -1.91
C GLN A 242 5.25 3.08 -1.93
N VAL A 243 4.33 4.04 -2.05
CA VAL A 243 4.65 5.47 -2.07
C VAL A 243 5.41 5.88 -0.81
N MET A 244 4.97 5.41 0.36
CA MET A 244 5.61 5.72 1.64
C MET A 244 7.03 5.15 1.74
N VAL A 245 7.26 3.91 1.29
CA VAL A 245 8.60 3.29 1.29
C VAL A 245 9.61 4.07 0.43
N HIS A 246 9.14 4.79 -0.59
CA HIS A 246 9.99 5.63 -1.45
C HIS A 246 10.10 7.09 -0.98
N SER A 247 9.41 7.49 0.09
CA SER A 247 9.53 8.86 0.60
C SER A 247 10.92 9.09 1.21
N LYS A 248 11.46 10.31 1.05
CA LYS A 248 12.81 10.64 1.52
C LYS A 248 12.97 10.46 3.04
N ASP A 249 11.96 10.88 3.79
CA ASP A 249 11.98 10.86 5.26
C ASP A 249 11.97 9.43 5.80
N LEU A 250 11.20 8.55 5.16
CA LEU A 250 11.07 7.15 5.55
C LEU A 250 12.24 6.30 5.02
N ARG A 251 12.79 6.61 3.85
CA ARG A 251 14.03 6.00 3.33
C ARG A 251 15.18 6.11 4.31
N ALA A 252 15.31 7.22 5.03
CA ALA A 252 16.36 7.42 6.03
C ALA A 252 16.22 6.49 7.25
N LYS A 253 15.00 6.03 7.56
CA LYS A 253 14.72 5.08 8.65
C LYS A 253 14.93 3.61 8.24
N ALA A 254 15.14 3.31 6.96
CA ALA A 254 15.27 1.94 6.48
C ALA A 254 16.58 1.29 6.98
N SER A 255 16.51 0.02 7.39
CA SER A 255 17.72 -0.76 7.65
C SER A 255 18.56 -0.88 6.36
N PRO A 256 19.91 -0.96 6.44
CA PRO A 256 20.76 -1.08 5.24
C PRO A 256 20.39 -2.28 4.35
N ALA A 257 20.01 -3.40 4.97
CA ALA A 257 19.53 -4.59 4.27
C ALA A 257 18.21 -4.33 3.52
N LEU A 258 17.27 -3.61 4.14
CA LEU A 258 16.01 -3.22 3.50
C LEU A 258 16.24 -2.24 2.35
N ALA A 259 17.10 -1.24 2.54
CA ALA A 259 17.44 -0.27 1.51
C ALA A 259 17.93 -0.96 0.23
N VAL A 260 18.81 -1.97 0.36
CA VAL A 260 19.25 -2.79 -0.78
C VAL A 260 18.08 -3.57 -1.41
N ALA A 261 17.16 -4.12 -0.62
CA ALA A 261 15.99 -4.83 -1.13
C ALA A 261 15.02 -3.92 -1.90
N ILE A 262 14.90 -2.65 -1.50
CA ILE A 262 14.13 -1.63 -2.21
C ILE A 262 14.84 -1.25 -3.50
N ASP A 263 16.13 -0.89 -3.43
CA ASP A 263 16.96 -0.51 -4.59
C ASP A 263 16.95 -1.61 -5.67
N LEU A 264 17.12 -2.87 -5.27
CA LEU A 264 17.05 -4.02 -6.18
C LEU A 264 15.70 -4.14 -6.89
N ARG A 265 14.59 -3.92 -6.17
CA ARG A 265 13.26 -4.01 -6.78
C ARG A 265 13.02 -2.85 -7.75
N GLU A 266 13.45 -1.65 -7.40
CA GLU A 266 13.37 -0.48 -8.29
C GLU A 266 14.17 -0.70 -9.57
N ALA A 267 15.42 -1.16 -9.45
CA ALA A 267 16.27 -1.46 -10.60
C ALA A 267 15.65 -2.53 -11.53
N LEU A 268 15.00 -3.56 -10.95
CA LEU A 268 14.31 -4.61 -11.70
C LEU A 268 13.02 -4.16 -12.40
N LYS A 269 12.43 -3.02 -12.03
CA LYS A 269 11.22 -2.48 -12.68
C LYS A 269 11.53 -1.70 -13.96
N LYS A 270 12.78 -1.27 -14.17
CA LYS A 270 13.19 -0.53 -15.37
C LYS A 270 13.18 -1.46 -16.58
N ASP A 271 12.61 -1.00 -17.70
CA ASP A 271 12.58 -1.72 -18.98
C ASP A 271 13.20 -0.83 -20.08
N PRO A 272 14.41 -1.14 -20.60
CA PRO A 272 15.26 -2.26 -20.23
C PRO A 272 15.97 -2.07 -18.88
N PRO A 273 16.38 -3.15 -18.20
CA PRO A 273 17.21 -3.07 -17.01
C PRO A 273 18.61 -2.51 -17.35
N VAL A 274 19.13 -1.65 -16.47
CA VAL A 274 20.46 -1.03 -16.62
C VAL A 274 21.50 -1.88 -15.91
N CYS A 275 22.42 -2.48 -16.67
CA CYS A 275 23.34 -3.49 -16.16
C CYS A 275 24.33 -2.92 -15.13
N GLU A 276 24.80 -1.69 -15.35
CA GLU A 276 25.71 -0.94 -14.49
C GLU A 276 25.13 -0.74 -13.09
N THR A 277 23.82 -0.48 -13.00
CA THR A 277 23.13 -0.33 -11.71
C THR A 277 23.24 -1.61 -10.86
N PHE A 278 23.21 -2.79 -11.48
CA PHE A 278 23.38 -4.05 -10.76
C PHE A 278 24.84 -4.32 -10.41
N ALA A 279 25.78 -3.97 -11.29
CA ALA A 279 27.21 -4.07 -11.00
C ALA A 279 27.57 -3.27 -9.72
N ASP A 280 27.05 -2.06 -9.59
CA ASP A 280 27.24 -1.20 -8.40
C ASP A 280 26.54 -1.74 -7.15
N LEU A 281 25.41 -2.44 -7.31
CA LEU A 281 24.66 -3.02 -6.19
C LEU A 281 25.27 -4.31 -5.67
N ILE A 282 25.94 -5.13 -6.50
CA ILE A 282 26.46 -6.46 -6.09
C ILE A 282 27.38 -6.41 -4.86
N PRO A 283 28.34 -5.47 -4.73
CA PRO A 283 29.14 -5.33 -3.52
C PRO A 283 28.28 -5.07 -2.27
N ARG A 284 27.32 -4.14 -2.36
CA ARG A 284 26.38 -3.82 -1.27
C ARG A 284 25.50 -5.02 -0.89
N ILE A 285 25.06 -5.80 -1.88
CA ILE A 285 24.27 -7.02 -1.64
C ILE A 285 25.09 -8.04 -0.86
N THR A 286 26.35 -8.22 -1.24
CA THR A 286 27.26 -9.15 -0.56
C THR A 286 27.47 -8.76 0.90
N GLU A 287 27.62 -7.46 1.17
CA GLU A 287 27.89 -6.93 2.51
C GLU A 287 26.66 -6.99 3.44
N VAL A 288 25.52 -6.42 3.03
CA VAL A 288 24.40 -6.17 3.96
C VAL A 288 23.08 -6.84 3.61
N ALA A 289 22.87 -7.36 2.39
CA ALA A 289 21.54 -7.84 2.00
C ALA A 289 21.09 -9.11 2.74
N ASP A 290 19.80 -9.23 3.00
CA ASP A 290 19.20 -10.37 3.69
C ASP A 290 18.26 -11.20 2.80
N SER A 291 17.53 -12.12 3.43
CA SER A 291 16.60 -13.03 2.77
C SER A 291 15.50 -12.36 1.93
N ARG A 292 15.16 -11.08 2.15
CA ARG A 292 14.17 -10.35 1.33
C ARG A 292 14.68 -10.13 -0.10
N SER A 293 15.99 -9.92 -0.24
CA SER A 293 16.65 -9.73 -1.53
C SER A 293 16.88 -11.04 -2.27
N HIS A 294 16.80 -12.19 -1.60
CA HIS A 294 17.17 -13.49 -2.19
C HIS A 294 16.46 -13.78 -3.52
N ARG A 295 15.13 -13.63 -3.56
CA ARG A 295 14.35 -13.87 -4.79
C ARG A 295 14.64 -12.84 -5.88
N LEU A 296 15.05 -11.62 -5.50
CA LEU A 296 15.39 -10.56 -6.46
C LEU A 296 16.76 -10.83 -7.08
N VAL A 297 17.76 -11.17 -6.26
CA VAL A 297 19.10 -11.56 -6.72
C VAL A 297 19.04 -12.83 -7.58
N ALA A 298 18.21 -13.81 -7.21
CA ALA A 298 18.02 -15.02 -8.01
C ALA A 298 17.49 -14.74 -9.43
N LYS A 299 16.74 -13.65 -9.64
CA LYS A 299 16.29 -13.26 -10.98
C LYS A 299 17.43 -12.76 -11.87
N LEU A 300 18.50 -12.22 -11.28
CA LEU A 300 19.65 -11.71 -12.02
C LEU A 300 20.45 -12.83 -12.70
N PHE A 301 20.32 -14.09 -12.27
CA PHE A 301 20.96 -15.25 -12.92
C PHE A 301 20.30 -15.68 -14.23
N ARG A 302 19.17 -15.07 -14.61
CA ARG A 302 18.50 -15.41 -15.86
C ARG A 302 19.27 -14.79 -17.01
N ASP A 303 19.74 -15.64 -17.91
CA ASP A 303 20.49 -15.29 -19.12
C ASP A 303 19.59 -14.87 -20.30
N ARG A 304 18.28 -14.83 -20.08
CA ARG A 304 17.27 -14.52 -21.10
C ARG A 304 16.12 -13.73 -20.49
N GLY A 305 15.48 -12.91 -21.31
CA GLY A 305 14.26 -12.19 -20.95
C GLY A 305 14.17 -10.78 -21.53
N CYS A 306 15.27 -10.27 -22.09
CA CYS A 306 15.34 -8.94 -22.68
C CYS A 306 15.22 -8.95 -24.20
N GLY A 307 15.01 -7.76 -24.76
CA GLY A 307 14.80 -7.55 -26.18
C GLY A 307 13.39 -7.94 -26.65
N LYS A 308 13.07 -7.59 -27.90
CA LYS A 308 11.73 -7.85 -28.49
C LYS A 308 11.34 -9.33 -28.50
N THR A 309 12.34 -10.21 -28.62
CA THR A 309 12.14 -11.67 -28.67
C THR A 309 12.27 -12.36 -27.32
N LYS A 310 12.64 -11.63 -26.25
CA LYS A 310 12.96 -12.16 -24.91
C LYS A 310 14.07 -13.21 -24.89
N ARG A 311 14.93 -13.23 -25.92
CA ARG A 311 16.06 -14.16 -26.04
C ARG A 311 17.40 -13.55 -25.64
N GLU A 312 17.47 -12.23 -25.53
CA GLU A 312 18.69 -11.53 -25.18
C GLU A 312 18.91 -11.56 -23.67
N ASP A 313 20.18 -11.57 -23.28
CA ASP A 313 20.60 -11.49 -21.89
C ASP A 313 20.42 -10.05 -21.39
N CYS A 314 19.62 -9.90 -20.34
CA CYS A 314 19.39 -8.62 -19.69
C CYS A 314 20.62 -8.08 -18.96
N TYR A 315 21.56 -8.97 -18.62
CA TYR A 315 22.56 -8.75 -17.58
C TYR A 315 23.96 -9.21 -18.03
N ALA A 316 24.27 -9.07 -19.32
CA ALA A 316 25.53 -9.53 -19.89
C ALA A 316 26.77 -9.07 -19.08
N CYS A 317 26.81 -7.79 -18.65
CA CYS A 317 27.94 -7.23 -17.92
C CYS A 317 28.22 -7.93 -16.57
N ILE A 318 27.20 -8.38 -15.84
CA ILE A 318 27.38 -9.08 -14.55
C ILE A 318 27.50 -10.61 -14.74
N HIS A 319 27.27 -11.12 -15.95
CA HIS A 319 27.41 -12.53 -16.28
C HIS A 319 28.79 -12.92 -16.79
N GLU A 320 29.64 -11.94 -17.14
CA GLU A 320 31.05 -12.15 -17.45
C GLU A 320 31.80 -12.78 -16.26
N ASP A 321 31.58 -12.27 -15.04
CA ASP A 321 32.03 -12.90 -13.80
C ASP A 321 30.86 -13.26 -12.88
N LYS A 322 30.46 -14.53 -12.90
CA LYS A 322 29.38 -15.05 -12.06
C LYS A 322 29.77 -15.24 -10.59
N LYS A 323 31.06 -15.16 -10.23
CA LYS A 323 31.52 -15.37 -8.85
C LYS A 323 30.92 -14.36 -7.86
N PRO A 324 31.01 -13.03 -8.07
CA PRO A 324 30.44 -12.06 -7.14
C PRO A 324 28.92 -12.22 -7.00
N LEU A 325 28.22 -12.55 -8.09
CA LEU A 325 26.77 -12.81 -8.05
C LEU A 325 26.43 -14.06 -7.22
N LYS A 326 27.22 -15.15 -7.31
CA LYS A 326 27.05 -16.36 -6.48
C LYS A 326 27.29 -16.07 -4.99
N VAL A 327 28.31 -15.28 -4.68
CA VAL A 327 28.62 -14.86 -3.30
C VAL A 327 27.48 -14.01 -2.74
N ALA A 328 27.00 -13.02 -3.51
CA ALA A 328 25.85 -12.20 -3.16
C ALA A 328 24.59 -13.05 -2.88
N LEU A 329 24.30 -14.03 -3.75
CA LEU A 329 23.18 -14.95 -3.56
C LEU A 329 23.31 -15.77 -2.28
N ALA A 330 24.50 -16.32 -1.99
CA ALA A 330 24.75 -17.05 -0.76
C ALA A 330 24.54 -16.17 0.47
N ALA A 331 25.05 -14.93 0.44
CA ALA A 331 24.94 -13.98 1.55
C ALA A 331 23.47 -13.65 1.91
N THR A 332 22.60 -13.50 0.90
CA THR A 332 21.15 -13.30 1.13
C THR A 332 20.45 -14.49 1.81
N ARG A 333 20.96 -15.71 1.69
CA ARG A 333 20.34 -16.90 2.33
C ARG A 333 20.71 -17.02 3.80
N THR A 334 21.94 -16.64 4.13
CA THR A 334 22.50 -16.75 5.48
C THR A 334 21.91 -15.69 6.40
N ARG A 335 21.78 -14.44 5.95
CA ARG A 335 21.23 -13.35 6.76
C ARG A 335 19.69 -13.38 6.76
N LYS A 336 19.10 -13.60 7.94
CA LYS A 336 17.64 -13.64 8.11
C LYS A 336 17.07 -12.23 8.19
N ALA A 337 15.94 -12.02 7.52
CA ALA A 337 15.16 -10.80 7.69
C ALA A 337 14.37 -10.84 9.01
N PRO A 338 13.97 -9.67 9.54
CA PRO A 338 13.06 -9.59 10.67
C PRO A 338 11.78 -10.39 10.41
N LYS A 339 11.31 -11.13 11.42
CA LYS A 339 10.11 -11.97 11.34
C LYS A 339 8.85 -11.10 11.43
N VAL A 340 8.57 -10.38 10.35
CA VAL A 340 7.33 -9.58 10.21
C VAL A 340 6.19 -10.41 9.62
N ARG A 341 6.44 -11.64 9.16
CA ARG A 341 5.45 -12.46 8.45
C ARG A 341 4.50 -13.15 9.41
#